data_AF-Q127T6-F1
#
_entry.id   AF-Q127T6-F1
#
_cell.length_a   1.000
_cell.length_b   1.000
_cell.length_c   1.000
_cell.angle_alpha   90.00
_cell.angle_beta   90.00
_cell.angle_gamma   90.00
#
_symmetry.space_group_name_H-M   'P 1'
#
loop_
_entity.id
_entity.type
_entity.pdbx_description
1 polymer ?
#
loop_
_entity_poly.entity_id
_entity_poly.type
_entity_poly.pdbx_seq_one_letter_code
_entity_poly.pdbx_strand_id
1 'polypeptide(L)'
;MKTRFVLINTSHAGNVGAAARAMKVMGFDDLVLVAPRWANVLNREETIQRASGALDVLKNARIVATLDEALDGMSHLCATAMTPRDFGPPTRAPREHFSKLLSNDEPSSPENKGLQPDSVAFLFGSERFGMQNDDVYRCHVALSIPTDPKFGSLNLGAAVQLIAYDWRQALGGFAVQPATPEPKLADAAEVAGMLGHWEEALTDIGFLDPASPKKLMPRLNQLFNRAQLSPEEIHILRGVAKAMSRTANKAVPSAVKTPAPADTLDPQ
;
A
#
# COMPACT_ATOMS: atom_id res chain seq x y z
N MET A 1 -10.92 21.07 -4.19
CA MET A 1 -9.88 21.81 -3.46
C MET A 1 -8.70 22.06 -4.38
N LYS A 2 -8.31 23.31 -4.58
CA LYS A 2 -7.16 23.69 -5.44
C LYS A 2 -5.86 23.32 -4.72
N THR A 3 -4.94 22.61 -5.39
CA THR A 3 -3.66 22.19 -4.80
C THR A 3 -2.51 22.77 -5.61
N ARG A 4 -1.57 23.45 -4.95
CA ARG A 4 -0.40 24.06 -5.59
C ARG A 4 0.90 23.61 -4.95
N PHE A 5 1.90 23.34 -5.78
CA PHE A 5 3.26 23.04 -5.33
C PHE A 5 4.17 24.22 -5.69
N VAL A 6 4.86 24.76 -4.70
CA VAL A 6 5.72 25.94 -4.83
C VAL A 6 7.15 25.54 -4.51
N LEU A 7 8.06 25.66 -5.49
CA LEU A 7 9.48 25.44 -5.29
C LEU A 7 10.21 26.78 -5.23
N ILE A 8 10.88 27.05 -4.12
CA ILE A 8 11.51 28.34 -3.83
C ILE A 8 13.02 28.23 -4.05
N ASN A 9 13.58 29.10 -4.89
CA ASN A 9 15.02 29.19 -5.12
C ASN A 9 15.68 27.84 -5.48
N THR A 10 14.99 27.04 -6.31
CA THR A 10 15.49 25.72 -6.72
C THR A 10 16.82 25.85 -7.44
N SER A 11 17.84 25.14 -6.92
CA SER A 11 19.22 25.25 -7.34
C SER A 11 19.64 24.22 -8.38
N HIS A 12 18.89 23.12 -8.52
CA HIS A 12 19.18 22.04 -9.49
C HIS A 12 18.02 21.83 -10.45
N ALA A 13 18.30 21.93 -11.75
CA ALA A 13 17.30 21.83 -12.81
C ALA A 13 16.61 20.45 -12.83
N GLY A 14 17.37 19.37 -12.59
CA GLY A 14 16.83 18.03 -12.48
C GLY A 14 15.79 17.84 -11.36
N ASN A 15 15.85 18.63 -10.29
CA ASN A 15 14.85 18.54 -9.22
C ASN A 15 13.51 19.16 -9.60
N VAL A 16 13.49 20.18 -10.48
CA VAL A 16 12.25 20.69 -11.07
C VAL A 16 11.55 19.60 -11.89
N GLY A 17 12.32 18.87 -12.70
CA GLY A 17 11.80 17.74 -13.47
C GLY A 17 11.29 16.61 -12.57
N ALA A 18 12.07 16.24 -11.56
CA ALA A 18 11.68 15.21 -10.59
C ALA A 18 10.41 15.59 -9.81
N ALA A 19 10.27 16.86 -9.40
CA ALA A 19 9.07 17.38 -8.75
C ALA A 19 7.85 17.32 -9.67
N ALA A 20 7.98 17.76 -10.93
CA ALA A 20 6.91 17.67 -11.92
C ALA A 20 6.45 16.22 -12.14
N ARG A 21 7.39 15.28 -12.23
CA ARG A 21 7.10 13.84 -12.30
C ARG A 21 6.33 13.38 -11.06
N ALA A 22 6.83 13.71 -9.87
CA ALA A 22 6.24 13.32 -8.59
C ALA A 22 4.80 13.84 -8.42
N MET A 23 4.54 15.07 -8.85
CA MET A 23 3.20 15.66 -8.89
C MET A 23 2.29 14.91 -9.86
N LYS A 24 2.75 14.68 -11.10
CA LYS A 24 1.94 14.05 -12.14
C LYS A 24 1.49 12.64 -11.77
N VAL A 25 2.39 11.81 -11.23
CA VAL A 25 2.03 10.44 -10.81
C VAL A 25 1.01 10.42 -9.67
N MET A 26 0.90 11.52 -8.92
CA MET A 26 -0.09 11.72 -7.86
C MET A 26 -1.28 12.57 -8.34
N GLY A 27 -1.40 12.86 -9.64
CA GLY A 27 -2.54 13.58 -10.24
C GLY A 27 -2.60 15.08 -9.93
N PHE A 28 -1.45 15.75 -9.80
CA PHE A 28 -1.34 17.19 -9.61
C PHE A 28 -0.54 17.85 -10.75
N ASP A 29 -0.86 19.11 -11.06
CA ASP A 29 -0.31 19.84 -12.21
C ASP A 29 0.01 21.33 -11.99
N ASP A 30 -0.51 21.97 -10.92
CA ASP A 30 -0.19 23.38 -10.58
C ASP A 30 1.17 23.49 -9.87
N LEU A 31 2.23 23.66 -10.67
CA LEU A 31 3.61 23.91 -10.23
C LEU A 31 3.97 25.39 -10.39
N VAL A 32 4.53 25.99 -9.33
CA VAL A 32 5.08 27.36 -9.37
C VAL A 32 6.52 27.36 -8.90
N LEU A 33 7.38 28.03 -9.65
CA LEU A 33 8.80 28.21 -9.32
C LEU A 33 9.02 29.67 -8.93
N VAL A 34 9.43 29.91 -7.68
CA VAL A 34 9.78 31.24 -7.20
C VAL A 34 11.28 31.42 -7.37
N ALA A 35 11.67 32.37 -8.23
CA ALA A 35 13.06 32.73 -8.50
C ALA A 35 14.01 31.52 -8.65
N PRO A 36 13.71 30.54 -9.54
CA PRO A 36 14.62 29.43 -9.76
C PRO A 36 15.97 29.93 -10.26
N ARG A 37 17.06 29.21 -9.95
CA ARG A 37 18.42 29.64 -10.30
C ARG A 37 18.62 29.98 -11.77
N TRP A 38 17.88 29.33 -12.67
CA TRP A 38 17.92 29.61 -14.10
C TRP A 38 16.54 30.03 -14.60
N ALA A 39 16.47 31.18 -15.27
CA ALA A 39 15.23 31.64 -15.90
C ALA A 39 14.70 30.65 -16.95
N ASN A 40 15.59 29.92 -17.62
CA ASN A 40 15.22 28.91 -18.63
C ASN A 40 15.08 27.48 -18.06
N VAL A 41 14.95 27.31 -16.73
CA VAL A 41 14.97 25.99 -16.07
C VAL A 41 14.01 24.98 -16.69
N LEU A 42 12.80 25.40 -17.09
CA LEU A 42 11.77 24.53 -17.67
C LEU A 42 12.16 23.90 -19.02
N ASN A 43 13.11 24.52 -19.74
CA ASN A 43 13.56 24.07 -21.06
C ASN A 43 14.94 23.39 -21.02
N ARG A 44 15.54 23.24 -19.83
CA ARG A 44 16.84 22.58 -19.69
C ARG A 44 16.68 21.08 -19.93
N GLU A 45 17.64 20.50 -20.63
CA GLU A 45 17.64 19.08 -20.98
C GLU A 45 17.47 18.17 -19.73
N GLU A 46 18.21 18.46 -18.66
CA GLU A 46 18.11 17.69 -17.40
C GLU A 46 16.70 17.76 -16.79
N THR A 47 16.04 18.92 -16.83
CA THR A 47 14.66 19.09 -16.32
C THR A 47 13.69 18.24 -17.14
N ILE A 48 13.79 18.29 -18.47
CA ILE A 48 12.94 17.52 -19.39
C ILE A 48 13.16 16.01 -19.19
N GLN A 49 14.42 15.57 -19.13
CA GLN A 49 14.76 14.16 -18.91
C GLN A 49 14.23 13.64 -17.57
N ARG A 50 14.40 14.42 -16.49
CA ARG A 50 13.95 14.03 -15.14
C ARG A 50 12.43 14.06 -14.98
N ALA A 51 11.73 14.88 -15.76
CA ALA A 51 10.26 14.90 -15.79
C ALA A 51 9.65 13.62 -16.38
N SER A 52 10.38 12.86 -17.21
CA SER A 52 10.01 11.50 -17.65
C SER A 52 8.54 11.40 -18.09
N GLY A 53 8.12 12.28 -19.01
CA GLY A 53 6.74 12.31 -19.53
C GLY A 53 5.78 13.28 -18.81
N ALA A 54 6.21 13.93 -17.73
CA ALA A 54 5.47 15.02 -17.07
C ALA A 54 5.69 16.40 -17.71
N LEU A 55 5.74 16.45 -19.04
CA LEU A 55 6.05 17.68 -19.79
C LEU A 55 4.88 18.68 -19.78
N ASP A 56 3.66 18.20 -19.64
CA ASP A 56 2.45 18.99 -19.41
C ASP A 56 2.53 19.80 -18.10
N VAL A 57 2.97 19.17 -17.00
CA VAL A 57 3.18 19.89 -15.72
C VAL A 57 4.22 21.00 -15.90
N LEU A 58 5.33 20.71 -16.61
CA LEU A 58 6.35 21.73 -16.91
C LEU A 58 5.83 22.86 -17.81
N LYS A 59 5.00 22.53 -18.82
CA LYS A 59 4.39 23.52 -19.73
C LYS A 59 3.43 24.45 -19.00
N ASN A 60 2.69 23.94 -18.03
CA ASN A 60 1.74 24.70 -17.22
C ASN A 60 2.42 25.43 -16.05
N ALA A 61 3.68 25.08 -15.74
CA ALA A 61 4.39 25.66 -14.62
C ALA A 61 4.62 27.16 -14.81
N ARG A 62 4.41 27.93 -13.74
CA ARG A 62 4.67 29.37 -13.73
C ARG A 62 6.00 29.67 -13.06
N ILE A 63 6.78 30.58 -13.64
CA ILE A 63 7.95 31.17 -12.99
C ILE A 63 7.56 32.57 -12.53
N VAL A 64 7.75 32.85 -11.24
CA VAL A 64 7.40 34.13 -10.61
C VAL A 64 8.60 34.67 -9.83
N ALA A 65 8.59 35.98 -9.57
CA ALA A 65 9.71 36.63 -8.88
C ALA A 65 9.63 36.46 -7.36
N THR A 66 8.41 36.46 -6.81
CA THR A 66 8.17 36.54 -5.37
C THR A 66 7.30 35.39 -4.87
N LEU A 67 7.40 35.11 -3.56
CA LEU A 67 6.50 34.15 -2.92
C LEU A 67 5.05 34.66 -2.93
N ASP A 68 4.81 35.96 -2.85
CA ASP A 68 3.46 36.56 -2.88
C ASP A 68 2.72 36.21 -4.17
N GLU A 69 3.37 36.33 -5.32
CA GLU A 69 2.82 35.94 -6.63
C GLU A 69 2.52 34.43 -6.71
N ALA A 70 3.31 33.59 -6.03
CA ALA A 70 3.07 32.15 -6.00
C ALA A 70 1.88 31.77 -5.10
N LEU A 71 1.67 32.52 -4.02
CA LEU A 71 0.63 32.27 -3.02
C LEU A 71 -0.71 32.94 -3.32
N ASP A 72 -0.79 33.75 -4.38
CA ASP A 72 -2.04 34.38 -4.80
C ASP A 72 -3.18 33.35 -4.98
N GLY A 73 -4.28 33.64 -4.28
CA GLY A 73 -5.47 32.80 -4.23
C GLY A 73 -5.26 31.44 -3.54
N MET A 74 -4.37 31.36 -2.55
CA MET A 74 -4.16 30.17 -1.69
C MET A 74 -4.57 30.47 -0.23
N SER A 75 -5.35 29.56 0.38
CA SER A 75 -5.96 29.76 1.70
C SER A 75 -5.28 28.99 2.83
N HIS A 76 -4.66 27.84 2.55
CA HIS A 76 -3.92 27.05 3.53
C HIS A 76 -2.51 26.78 3.05
N LEU A 77 -1.52 27.11 3.88
CA LEU A 77 -0.11 27.15 3.49
C LEU A 77 0.69 26.18 4.35
N CYS A 78 1.40 25.27 3.70
CA CYS A 78 2.19 24.22 4.32
C CYS A 78 3.67 24.42 3.96
N ALA A 79 4.47 24.91 4.90
CA ALA A 79 5.93 24.89 4.75
C ALA A 79 6.44 23.46 4.91
N THR A 80 7.42 23.04 4.12
CA THR A 80 8.13 21.78 4.36
C THR A 80 9.46 22.06 5.06
N ALA A 81 9.69 21.42 6.21
CA ALA A 81 10.89 21.64 7.01
C ALA A 81 11.34 20.37 7.73
N MET A 82 12.63 20.06 7.64
CA MET A 82 13.23 18.95 8.39
C MET A 82 13.28 19.26 9.89
N THR A 83 13.64 20.50 10.24
CA THR A 83 13.81 20.94 11.63
C THR A 83 12.72 21.95 11.98
N PRO A 84 12.04 21.80 13.13
CA PRO A 84 11.13 22.82 13.65
C PRO A 84 11.80 24.20 13.73
N ARG A 85 10.97 25.25 13.75
CA ARG A 85 11.43 26.63 13.96
C ARG A 85 10.83 27.15 15.25
N ASP A 86 11.64 27.78 16.09
CA ASP A 86 11.23 28.24 17.43
C ASP A 86 10.03 29.20 17.40
N PHE A 87 9.97 30.04 16.36
CA PHE A 87 8.88 31.00 16.12
C PHE A 87 8.02 30.61 14.90
N GLY A 88 8.07 29.34 14.49
CA GLY A 88 7.33 28.83 13.35
C GLY A 88 5.89 28.42 13.66
N PRO A 89 5.09 28.15 12.61
CA PRO A 89 3.79 27.51 12.79
C PRO A 89 3.95 26.13 13.44
N PRO A 90 2.85 25.54 13.96
CA PRO A 90 2.89 24.21 14.55
C PRO A 90 3.52 23.21 13.60
N THR A 91 4.47 22.42 14.12
CA THR A 91 5.10 21.34 13.35
C THR A 91 4.24 20.08 13.41
N ARG A 92 3.94 19.47 12.26
CA ARG A 92 3.08 18.29 12.14
C ARG A 92 3.65 17.28 11.16
N ALA A 93 3.35 16.01 11.38
CA ALA A 93 3.57 14.96 10.38
C ALA A 93 2.52 15.09 9.25
N PRO A 94 2.88 14.89 7.96
CA PRO A 94 1.97 15.11 6.83
C PRO A 94 0.65 14.34 6.93
N ARG A 95 0.70 13.01 7.11
CA ARG A 95 -0.52 12.16 7.16
C ARG A 95 -1.52 12.59 8.23
N GLU A 96 -1.02 12.82 9.44
CA GLU A 96 -1.86 13.25 10.56
C GLU A 96 -2.48 14.64 10.28
N HIS A 97 -1.66 15.57 9.78
CA HIS A 97 -2.13 16.90 9.44
C HIS A 97 -3.20 16.87 8.36
N PHE A 98 -3.00 16.12 7.27
CA PHE A 98 -3.95 16.06 6.16
C PHE A 98 -5.26 15.39 6.55
N SER A 99 -5.19 14.31 7.34
CA SER A 99 -6.40 13.66 7.87
C SER A 99 -7.21 14.62 8.73
N LYS A 100 -6.56 15.43 9.58
CA LYS A 100 -7.23 16.43 10.42
C LYS A 100 -7.77 17.61 9.60
N LEU A 101 -7.00 18.10 8.63
CA LEU A 101 -7.37 19.23 7.78
C LEU A 101 -8.64 18.94 6.96
N LEU A 102 -8.85 17.67 6.58
CA LEU A 102 -10.02 17.23 5.83
C LEU A 102 -11.14 16.65 6.70
N SER A 103 -10.89 16.37 7.99
CA SER A 103 -11.92 15.88 8.90
C SER A 103 -12.91 16.99 9.27
N ASN A 104 -14.20 16.66 9.30
CA ASN A 104 -15.26 17.58 9.73
C ASN A 104 -15.47 17.56 11.27
N ASP A 105 -14.69 16.77 12.01
CA ASP A 105 -15.01 16.36 13.39
C ASP A 105 -14.23 17.10 14.49
N GLU A 106 -13.27 17.97 14.16
CA GLU A 106 -12.48 18.71 15.17
C GLU A 106 -12.83 20.22 15.18
N PRO A 107 -13.12 20.81 16.36
CA PRO A 107 -13.20 22.25 16.52
C PRO A 107 -11.78 22.84 16.47
N SER A 108 -11.29 23.13 15.27
CA SER A 108 -10.01 23.82 15.06
C SER A 108 -10.07 25.25 15.60
N SER A 109 -9.66 25.45 16.86
CA SER A 109 -9.59 26.75 17.55
C SER A 109 -10.92 27.55 17.55
N PRO A 110 -11.12 28.53 18.45
CA PRO A 110 -12.32 29.36 18.41
C PRO A 110 -12.47 30.18 17.11
N GLU A 111 -11.45 30.22 16.24
CA GLU A 111 -11.41 31.05 15.03
C GLU A 111 -11.64 30.29 13.72
N ASN A 112 -11.50 28.95 13.69
CA ASN A 112 -11.73 28.14 12.48
C ASN A 112 -12.79 27.06 12.73
N LYS A 113 -14.06 27.46 12.78
CA LYS A 113 -15.17 26.49 12.78
C LYS A 113 -15.30 25.84 11.39
N GLY A 114 -14.85 24.58 11.26
CA GLY A 114 -15.48 23.54 10.42
C GLY A 114 -15.50 23.74 8.89
N LEU A 115 -14.70 24.64 8.33
CA LEU A 115 -14.61 24.82 6.88
C LEU A 115 -13.26 24.29 6.38
N GLN A 116 -13.32 23.25 5.54
CA GLN A 116 -12.15 22.79 4.78
C GLN A 116 -11.61 23.95 3.94
N PRO A 117 -10.28 24.10 3.80
CA PRO A 117 -9.72 25.18 2.99
C PRO A 117 -10.11 25.00 1.52
N ASP A 118 -10.44 26.10 0.83
CA ASP A 118 -10.71 26.06 -0.62
C ASP A 118 -9.48 25.64 -1.42
N SER A 119 -8.30 25.91 -0.87
CA SER A 119 -7.01 25.68 -1.53
C SER A 119 -5.85 25.42 -0.56
N VAL A 120 -4.91 24.57 -0.97
CA VAL A 120 -3.71 24.18 -0.20
C VAL A 120 -2.45 24.37 -1.04
N ALA A 121 -1.48 25.11 -0.51
CA ALA A 121 -0.15 25.28 -1.10
C ALA A 121 0.91 24.54 -0.29
N PHE A 122 1.75 23.76 -0.96
CA PHE A 122 2.92 23.10 -0.39
C PHE A 122 4.19 23.82 -0.82
N LEU A 123 4.92 24.38 0.13
CA LEU A 123 6.10 25.18 -0.11
C LEU A 123 7.35 24.36 0.20
N PHE A 124 8.27 24.33 -0.77
CA PHE A 124 9.53 23.62 -0.68
C PHE A 124 10.69 24.59 -0.89
N GLY A 125 11.62 24.56 0.06
CA GLY A 125 12.79 25.42 0.04
C GLY A 125 13.89 24.96 -0.91
N SER A 126 14.94 25.77 -0.97
CA SER A 126 16.15 25.47 -1.74
C SER A 126 16.85 24.25 -1.17
N GLU A 127 17.45 23.42 -2.02
CA GLU A 127 18.18 22.22 -1.60
C GLU A 127 19.40 22.52 -0.74
N ARG A 128 19.96 23.73 -0.88
CA ARG A 128 21.17 24.16 -0.16
C ARG A 128 20.86 24.81 1.19
N PHE A 129 19.77 25.57 1.26
CA PHE A 129 19.51 26.48 2.38
C PHE A 129 18.14 26.25 3.04
N GLY A 130 17.29 25.39 2.48
CA GLY A 130 15.90 25.26 2.90
C GLY A 130 15.07 26.50 2.56
N MET A 131 14.00 26.71 3.33
CA MET A 131 13.17 27.93 3.27
C MET A 131 13.72 28.99 4.23
N GLN A 132 13.56 30.27 3.86
CA GLN A 132 13.84 31.36 4.79
C GLN A 132 12.85 31.33 5.95
N ASN A 133 13.28 31.79 7.12
CA ASN A 133 12.41 31.82 8.29
C ASN A 133 11.15 32.65 8.04
N ASP A 134 11.28 33.82 7.40
CA ASP A 134 10.15 34.68 7.06
C ASP A 134 9.12 33.99 6.16
N ASP A 135 9.56 33.13 5.23
CA ASP A 135 8.65 32.34 4.39
C ASP A 135 7.91 31.27 5.21
N VAL A 136 8.60 30.64 6.17
CA VAL A 136 8.01 29.62 7.06
C VAL A 136 6.99 30.25 8.01
N TYR A 137 7.29 31.44 8.55
CA TYR A 137 6.42 32.15 9.49
C TYR A 137 5.08 32.57 8.90
N ARG A 138 5.02 32.71 7.57
CA ARG A 138 3.78 32.99 6.83
C ARG A 138 2.88 31.76 6.65
N CYS A 139 3.37 30.56 6.95
CA CYS A 139 2.63 29.33 6.74
C CYS A 139 1.72 28.99 7.94
N HIS A 140 0.68 28.21 7.68
CA HIS A 140 -0.25 27.75 8.72
C HIS A 140 0.29 26.53 9.47
N VAL A 141 1.15 25.75 8.81
CA VAL A 141 1.77 24.55 9.37
C VAL A 141 3.17 24.36 8.80
N ALA A 142 4.07 23.81 9.62
CA ALA A 142 5.34 23.26 9.17
C ALA A 142 5.22 21.72 9.10
N LEU A 143 5.22 21.18 7.89
CA LEU A 143 5.21 19.74 7.65
C LEU A 143 6.63 19.19 7.78
N SER A 144 6.82 18.30 8.75
CA SER A 144 8.06 17.56 8.95
C SER A 144 7.82 16.10 8.57
N ILE A 145 8.45 15.66 7.47
CA ILE A 145 8.38 14.28 7.03
C ILE A 145 9.21 13.43 8.02
N PRO A 146 8.62 12.42 8.68
CA PRO A 146 9.38 11.55 9.56
C PRO A 146 10.45 10.78 8.78
N THR A 147 11.72 11.01 9.14
CA THR A 147 12.91 10.37 8.56
C THR A 147 13.84 9.87 9.66
N ASP A 148 14.95 9.22 9.30
CA ASP A 148 16.00 8.87 10.27
C ASP A 148 16.52 10.14 10.98
N PRO A 149 16.49 10.21 12.33
CA PRO A 149 17.04 11.34 13.09
C PRO A 149 18.52 11.64 12.82
N LYS A 150 19.29 10.65 12.34
CA LYS A 150 20.72 10.79 11.99
C LYS A 150 20.94 11.23 10.54
N PHE A 151 19.94 11.11 9.67
CA PHE A 151 20.05 11.45 8.25
C PHE A 151 18.68 11.72 7.63
N GLY A 152 18.15 12.94 7.84
CA GLY A 152 16.79 13.32 7.44
C GLY A 152 16.68 14.21 6.19
N SER A 153 17.80 14.55 5.55
CA SER A 153 17.79 15.45 4.40
C SER A 153 17.32 14.73 3.14
N LEU A 154 16.04 14.88 2.81
CA LEU A 154 15.46 14.34 1.59
C LEU A 154 15.86 15.17 0.36
N ASN A 155 16.11 14.50 -0.76
CA ASN A 155 16.14 15.17 -2.06
C ASN A 155 14.79 15.86 -2.32
N LEU A 156 14.81 17.04 -2.96
CA LEU A 156 13.62 17.84 -3.23
C LEU A 156 12.52 17.06 -3.97
N GLY A 157 12.86 16.31 -5.01
CA GLY A 157 11.88 15.49 -5.74
C GLY A 157 11.27 14.40 -4.85
N ALA A 158 12.04 13.81 -3.94
CA ALA A 158 11.55 12.81 -2.99
C ALA A 158 10.63 13.44 -1.91
N ALA A 159 10.98 14.62 -1.40
CA ALA A 159 10.13 15.35 -0.47
C ALA A 159 8.78 15.72 -1.13
N VAL A 160 8.81 16.23 -2.36
CA VAL A 160 7.60 16.50 -3.16
C VAL A 160 6.80 15.21 -3.35
N GLN A 161 7.46 14.09 -3.67
CA GLN A 161 6.78 12.80 -3.86
C GLN A 161 6.04 12.31 -2.62
N LEU A 162 6.66 12.39 -1.44
CA LEU A 162 6.04 11.95 -0.19
C LEU A 162 4.85 12.83 0.19
N ILE A 163 5.00 14.15 0.09
CA ILE A 163 3.90 15.10 0.35
C ILE A 163 2.76 14.89 -0.64
N ALA A 164 3.07 14.80 -1.94
CA ALA A 164 2.05 14.59 -2.97
C ALA A 164 1.33 13.24 -2.78
N TYR A 165 2.06 12.19 -2.41
CA TYR A 165 1.47 10.88 -2.13
C TYR A 165 0.54 10.93 -0.93
N ASP A 166 1.00 11.43 0.22
CA ASP A 166 0.18 11.50 1.43
C ASP A 166 -1.04 12.41 1.23
N TRP A 167 -0.88 13.50 0.47
CA TRP A 167 -1.99 14.36 0.11
C TRP A 167 -3.00 13.66 -0.81
N ARG A 168 -2.53 12.92 -1.83
CA ARG A 168 -3.41 12.11 -2.68
C ARG A 168 -4.16 11.05 -1.87
N GLN A 169 -3.50 10.38 -0.92
CA GLN A 169 -4.15 9.42 -0.03
C GLN A 169 -5.25 10.08 0.82
N ALA A 170 -4.98 11.27 1.37
CA ALA A 170 -5.97 12.03 2.13
C ALA A 170 -7.17 12.46 1.26
N LEU A 171 -6.96 12.71 -0.04
CA LEU A 171 -8.01 12.98 -1.02
C LEU A 171 -8.72 11.72 -1.57
N GLY A 172 -8.49 10.54 -0.98
CA GLY A 172 -9.15 9.28 -1.35
C GLY A 172 -8.33 8.32 -2.23
N GLY A 173 -7.12 8.72 -2.62
CA GLY A 173 -6.20 7.86 -3.36
C GLY A 173 -6.63 7.55 -4.81
N PHE A 174 -5.92 6.59 -5.43
CA PHE A 174 -6.33 5.94 -6.67
C PHE A 174 -6.57 4.46 -6.38
N ALA A 175 -7.62 3.89 -6.98
CA ALA A 175 -7.91 2.47 -6.83
C ALA A 175 -6.77 1.61 -7.40
N VAL A 176 -6.33 0.63 -6.62
CA VAL A 176 -5.42 -0.41 -7.10
C VAL A 176 -6.27 -1.51 -7.74
N GLN A 177 -6.11 -1.71 -9.04
CA GLN A 177 -6.77 -2.81 -9.74
C GLN A 177 -5.95 -4.08 -9.53
N PRO A 178 -6.49 -5.13 -8.89
CA PRO A 178 -5.80 -6.39 -8.79
C PRO A 178 -5.60 -6.98 -10.19
N ALA A 179 -4.38 -7.44 -10.49
CA ALA A 179 -4.07 -8.05 -11.78
C ALA A 179 -4.69 -9.46 -11.93
N THR A 180 -5.07 -10.08 -10.81
CA THR A 180 -5.68 -11.40 -10.75
C THR A 180 -7.14 -11.30 -10.35
N PRO A 181 -8.03 -12.10 -10.96
CA PRO A 181 -9.40 -12.22 -10.48
C PRO A 181 -9.40 -12.69 -9.02
N GLU A 182 -10.42 -12.29 -8.26
CA GLU A 182 -10.61 -12.82 -6.91
C GLU A 182 -10.75 -14.35 -6.99
N PRO A 183 -10.00 -15.11 -6.19
CA PRO A 183 -10.06 -16.56 -6.21
C PRO A 183 -11.46 -17.01 -5.76
N LYS A 184 -12.12 -17.82 -6.57
CA LYS A 184 -13.33 -18.52 -6.15
C LYS A 184 -12.94 -19.53 -5.07
N LEU A 185 -13.37 -19.28 -3.84
CA LEU A 185 -13.15 -20.19 -2.74
C LEU A 185 -14.09 -21.40 -2.85
N ALA A 186 -13.58 -22.56 -2.46
CA ALA A 186 -14.37 -23.76 -2.30
C ALA A 186 -15.36 -23.58 -1.14
N ASP A 187 -16.56 -24.13 -1.30
CA ASP A 187 -17.57 -24.06 -0.26
C ASP A 187 -17.31 -25.08 0.87
N ALA A 188 -18.08 -24.96 1.95
CA ALA A 188 -17.93 -25.83 3.12
C ALA A 188 -18.19 -27.31 2.79
N ALA A 189 -19.05 -27.62 1.80
CA ALA A 189 -19.34 -28.99 1.40
C ALA A 189 -18.20 -29.59 0.58
N GLU A 190 -17.55 -28.80 -0.29
CA GLU A 190 -16.37 -29.19 -1.04
C GLU A 190 -15.20 -29.53 -0.10
N VAL A 191 -14.95 -28.67 0.89
CA VAL A 191 -13.94 -28.87 1.93
C VAL A 191 -14.26 -30.10 2.78
N ALA A 192 -15.51 -30.24 3.25
CA ALA A 192 -15.93 -31.39 4.06
C ALA A 192 -15.80 -32.72 3.28
N GLY A 193 -16.23 -32.75 2.01
CA GLY A 193 -16.09 -33.93 1.17
C GLY A 193 -14.64 -34.29 0.85
N MET A 194 -13.76 -33.28 0.73
CA MET A 194 -12.32 -33.52 0.59
C MET A 194 -11.70 -34.10 1.87
N LEU A 195 -12.08 -33.56 3.04
CA LEU A 195 -11.66 -34.09 4.34
C LEU A 195 -12.12 -35.53 4.55
N GLY A 196 -13.34 -35.89 4.10
CA GLY A 196 -13.81 -37.27 4.14
C GLY A 196 -12.91 -38.24 3.36
N HIS A 197 -12.54 -37.89 2.12
CA HIS A 197 -11.58 -38.70 1.36
C HIS A 197 -10.20 -38.77 2.02
N TRP A 198 -9.76 -37.69 2.68
CA TRP A 198 -8.50 -37.69 3.42
C TRP A 198 -8.57 -38.57 4.66
N GLU A 199 -9.69 -38.62 5.36
CA GLU A 199 -9.90 -39.51 6.50
C GLU A 199 -9.76 -40.98 6.08
N GLU A 200 -10.50 -41.39 5.05
CA GLU A 200 -10.42 -42.73 4.47
C GLU A 200 -8.99 -43.08 4.03
N ALA A 201 -8.36 -42.19 3.27
CA ALA A 201 -7.02 -42.41 2.75
C ALA A 201 -5.95 -42.50 3.85
N LEU A 202 -6.05 -41.68 4.90
CA LEU A 202 -5.14 -41.73 6.04
C LEU A 202 -5.32 -43.01 6.87
N THR A 203 -6.54 -43.55 6.93
CA THR A 203 -6.81 -44.87 7.51
C THR A 203 -6.26 -46.00 6.67
N ASP A 204 -6.46 -45.99 5.35
CA ASP A 204 -5.97 -47.01 4.43
C ASP A 204 -4.44 -47.19 4.52
N ILE A 205 -3.69 -46.09 4.64
CA ILE A 205 -2.22 -46.14 4.77
C ILE A 205 -1.74 -46.40 6.21
N GLY A 206 -2.65 -46.58 7.17
CA GLY A 206 -2.35 -46.84 8.58
C GLY A 206 -1.84 -45.63 9.37
N PHE A 207 -1.98 -44.39 8.87
CA PHE A 207 -1.61 -43.18 9.61
C PHE A 207 -2.68 -42.77 10.64
N LEU A 208 -3.95 -42.93 10.27
CA LEU A 208 -5.09 -42.68 11.14
C LEU A 208 -5.68 -44.00 11.61
N ASP A 209 -5.58 -44.28 12.91
CA ASP A 209 -6.30 -45.39 13.56
C ASP A 209 -7.75 -44.96 13.84
N PRO A 210 -8.78 -45.59 13.22
CA PRO A 210 -10.18 -45.28 13.47
C PRO A 210 -10.62 -45.54 14.92
N ALA A 211 -9.95 -46.45 15.63
CA ALA A 211 -10.23 -46.72 17.05
C ALA A 211 -9.62 -45.65 17.98
N SER A 212 -8.65 -44.86 17.48
CA SER A 212 -7.98 -43.80 18.24
C SER A 212 -7.64 -42.57 17.38
N PRO A 213 -8.64 -41.90 16.77
CA PRO A 213 -8.41 -40.84 15.78
C PRO A 213 -7.86 -39.53 16.39
N LYS A 214 -7.87 -39.43 17.73
CA LYS A 214 -7.49 -38.24 18.50
C LYS A 214 -8.18 -36.99 17.93
N LYS A 215 -7.42 -35.94 17.59
CA LYS A 215 -7.93 -34.67 17.03
C LYS A 215 -7.33 -34.38 15.65
N LEU A 216 -6.96 -35.40 14.88
CA LEU A 216 -6.30 -35.21 13.60
C LEU A 216 -7.22 -34.50 12.59
N MET A 217 -8.41 -35.05 12.34
CA MET A 217 -9.35 -34.49 11.35
C MET A 217 -9.77 -33.05 11.68
N PRO A 218 -10.11 -32.68 12.94
CA PRO A 218 -10.34 -31.28 13.30
C PRO A 218 -9.13 -30.36 13.04
N ARG A 219 -7.90 -30.83 13.25
CA ARG A 219 -6.68 -30.05 12.97
C ARG A 219 -6.44 -29.87 11.47
N LEU A 220 -6.72 -30.90 10.66
CA LEU A 220 -6.67 -30.81 9.20
C LEU A 220 -7.74 -29.87 8.66
N ASN A 221 -8.96 -29.92 9.20
CA ASN A 221 -10.01 -28.97 8.85
C ASN A 221 -9.58 -27.53 9.13
N GLN A 222 -9.00 -27.27 10.31
CA GLN A 222 -8.48 -25.95 10.64
C GLN A 222 -7.33 -25.52 9.72
N LEU A 223 -6.48 -26.45 9.28
CA LEU A 223 -5.42 -26.18 8.31
C LEU A 223 -6.01 -25.72 6.96
N PHE A 224 -6.96 -26.49 6.42
CA PHE A 224 -7.53 -26.18 5.10
C PHE A 224 -8.45 -24.96 5.11
N ASN A 225 -9.15 -24.67 6.20
CA ASN A 225 -9.91 -23.43 6.33
C ASN A 225 -9.00 -22.18 6.33
N ARG A 226 -7.81 -22.26 6.95
CA ARG A 226 -6.82 -21.17 6.87
C ARG A 226 -6.22 -21.03 5.47
N ALA A 227 -6.18 -22.11 4.70
CA ALA A 227 -5.62 -22.11 3.36
C ALA A 227 -6.52 -21.43 2.33
N GLN A 228 -7.82 -21.23 2.62
CA GLN A 228 -8.80 -20.63 1.69
C GLN A 228 -8.75 -21.29 0.31
N LEU A 229 -8.95 -22.60 0.29
CA LEU A 229 -8.79 -23.42 -0.92
C LEU A 229 -9.76 -23.03 -2.03
N SER A 230 -9.29 -23.12 -3.26
CA SER A 230 -10.09 -23.10 -4.48
C SER A 230 -10.64 -24.50 -4.81
N PRO A 231 -11.70 -24.60 -5.65
CA PRO A 231 -12.19 -25.89 -6.15
C PRO A 231 -11.11 -26.73 -6.86
N GLU A 232 -10.18 -26.09 -7.57
CA GLU A 232 -9.07 -26.78 -8.24
C GLU A 232 -8.12 -27.42 -7.24
N GLU A 233 -7.77 -26.72 -6.16
CA GLU A 233 -6.95 -27.27 -5.07
C GLU A 233 -7.68 -28.40 -4.34
N ILE A 234 -9.01 -28.29 -4.15
CA ILE A 234 -9.83 -29.40 -3.64
C ILE A 234 -9.71 -30.63 -4.53
N HIS A 235 -9.77 -30.47 -5.86
CA HIS A 235 -9.59 -31.60 -6.79
C HIS A 235 -8.20 -32.22 -6.70
N ILE A 236 -7.16 -31.42 -6.60
CA ILE A 236 -5.78 -31.89 -6.40
C ILE A 236 -5.68 -32.70 -5.10
N LEU A 237 -6.17 -32.16 -3.98
CA LEU A 237 -6.13 -32.80 -2.67
C LEU A 237 -6.94 -34.10 -2.64
N ARG A 238 -8.10 -34.16 -3.30
CA ARG A 238 -8.87 -35.40 -3.48
C ARG A 238 -8.11 -36.42 -4.34
N GLY A 239 -7.38 -35.96 -5.36
CA GLY A 239 -6.50 -36.78 -6.18
C GLY A 239 -5.38 -37.44 -5.38
N VAL A 240 -4.75 -36.68 -4.47
CA VAL A 240 -3.73 -37.19 -3.53
C VAL A 240 -4.31 -38.29 -2.63
N ALA A 241 -5.46 -38.03 -2.00
CA ALA A 241 -6.14 -39.03 -1.15
C ALA A 241 -6.44 -40.32 -1.93
N LYS A 242 -6.97 -40.21 -3.15
CA LYS A 242 -7.23 -41.36 -4.02
C LYS A 242 -5.97 -42.16 -4.36
N ALA A 243 -4.83 -41.48 -4.58
CA ALA A 243 -3.55 -42.14 -4.85
C ALA A 243 -3.00 -42.88 -3.62
N MET A 244 -3.15 -42.30 -2.43
CA MET A 244 -2.80 -42.94 -1.15
C MET A 244 -3.58 -44.24 -0.96
N SER A 245 -4.92 -44.21 -1.03
CA SER A 245 -5.78 -45.39 -0.91
C SER A 245 -5.45 -46.48 -1.93
N ARG A 246 -5.25 -46.11 -3.21
CA ARG A 246 -4.87 -47.08 -4.25
C ARG A 246 -3.55 -47.77 -3.97
N THR A 247 -2.60 -47.06 -3.38
CA THR A 247 -1.28 -47.60 -3.06
C THR A 247 -1.36 -48.56 -1.87
N ALA A 248 -2.07 -48.18 -0.82
CA ALA A 248 -2.34 -49.04 0.34
C ALA A 248 -3.03 -50.35 -0.08
N ASN A 249 -4.09 -50.26 -0.88
CA ASN A 249 -4.86 -51.43 -1.32
C ASN A 249 -4.08 -52.38 -2.24
N LYS A 250 -3.07 -51.89 -2.96
CA LYS A 250 -2.15 -52.76 -3.74
C LYS A 250 -1.12 -53.47 -2.86
N ALA A 251 -0.81 -52.93 -1.68
CA ALA A 251 0.19 -53.48 -0.77
C ALA A 251 -0.35 -54.60 0.11
N VAL A 252 -1.68 -54.84 0.16
CA VAL A 252 -2.31 -55.95 0.88
C VAL A 252 -2.51 -57.14 -0.08
N PRO A 253 -1.75 -58.25 0.04
CA PRO A 253 -1.94 -59.41 -0.83
C PRO A 253 -3.22 -60.18 -0.44
N SER A 254 -3.93 -60.69 -1.45
CA SER A 254 -5.03 -61.66 -1.33
C SER A 254 -4.61 -62.89 -0.50
N ALA A 255 -4.87 -62.89 0.81
CA ALA A 255 -4.81 -64.06 1.66
C ALA A 255 -6.13 -64.17 2.44
N VAL A 256 -6.98 -65.12 2.04
CA VAL A 256 -7.70 -66.12 2.85
C VAL A 256 -8.76 -66.77 1.95
N LYS A 257 -8.48 -67.99 1.45
CA LYS A 257 -9.51 -68.97 1.09
C LYS A 257 -9.25 -70.20 1.98
N THR A 258 -10.04 -70.34 3.03
CA THR A 258 -10.07 -71.56 3.87
C THR A 258 -11.10 -72.52 3.26
N PRO A 259 -10.78 -73.81 3.00
CA PRO A 259 -11.80 -74.77 2.57
C PRO A 259 -12.68 -75.21 3.75
N ALA A 260 -13.93 -75.57 3.44
CA ALA A 260 -14.98 -75.96 4.38
C ALA A 260 -14.67 -77.24 5.18
N PRO A 261 -15.22 -77.38 6.42
CA PRO A 261 -15.01 -78.57 7.24
C PRO A 261 -15.76 -79.80 6.68
N ALA A 262 -15.11 -80.95 6.74
CA ALA A 262 -15.67 -82.25 6.39
C ALA A 262 -16.52 -82.80 7.55
N ASP A 263 -17.68 -83.36 7.22
CA ASP A 263 -18.60 -84.06 8.12
C ASP A 263 -17.90 -85.24 8.83
N THR A 264 -17.95 -85.23 10.16
CA THR A 264 -17.74 -86.40 11.01
C THR A 264 -19.08 -86.84 11.58
N LEU A 265 -19.60 -87.97 11.08
CA LEU A 265 -20.66 -88.74 11.73
C LEU A 265 -20.02 -89.75 12.69
N ASP A 266 -20.57 -89.78 13.91
CA ASP A 266 -20.12 -90.50 15.12
C ASP A 266 -20.20 -92.04 15.04
N PRO A 267 -19.53 -92.77 15.97
CA PRO A 267 -19.66 -94.21 16.13
C PRO A 267 -20.72 -94.63 17.19
N GLN A 268 -21.27 -95.83 16.95
CA GLN A 268 -22.20 -96.68 17.74
C GLN A 268 -23.70 -96.41 17.60
#